data_AF-A0A919NGZ8-F1
#
_entry.id   AF-A0A919NGZ8-F1
#
_cell.length_a   1.000
_cell.length_b   1.000
_cell.length_c   1.000
_cell.angle_alpha   90.00
_cell.angle_beta   90.00
_cell.angle_gamma   90.00
#
_symmetry.space_group_name_H-M   'P 1'
#
loop_
_entity.id
_entity.type
_entity.pdbx_description
1 polymer ?
#
loop_
_entity_poly.entity_id
_entity_poly.type
_entity_poly.pdbx_seq_one_letter_code
_entity_poly.pdbx_strand_id
1 'polypeptide(L)'
;MLTETLIALGAAGGTALVEAAATDIWNTAKDRVARLFGRDTKQVTVLEARLEDTRAQLVAAPADQLEQLRERQTQVWTTRLQDLLEEQPEAAPALQELLDELARHPAMAGTATAVGTRSVAVGGNVDIRATQGSAAALTMGNVTLGVPPADPSKPGRQGD
;
A
#
# COMPACT_ATOMS: atom_id res chain seq x y z
N MET A 1 -14.49 -18.49 5.31
CA MET A 1 -13.43 -18.36 4.28
C MET A 1 -13.72 -17.25 3.28
N LEU A 2 -14.89 -17.15 2.63
CA LEU A 2 -15.19 -16.06 1.68
C LEU A 2 -15.06 -14.66 2.29
N THR A 3 -15.58 -14.45 3.51
CA THR A 3 -15.48 -13.16 4.22
C THR A 3 -14.03 -12.75 4.50
N GLU A 4 -13.16 -13.68 4.89
CA GLU A 4 -11.72 -13.41 5.09
C GLU A 4 -11.05 -12.97 3.78
N THR A 5 -11.42 -13.57 2.66
CA THR A 5 -10.93 -13.20 1.34
C THR A 5 -11.40 -11.79 0.93
N LEU A 6 -12.66 -11.43 1.20
CA LEU A 6 -13.18 -10.09 0.94
C LEU A 6 -12.54 -9.02 1.84
N ILE A 7 -12.29 -9.35 3.11
CA ILE A 7 -11.57 -8.48 4.05
C ILE A 7 -10.17 -8.19 3.54
N ALA A 8 -9.43 -9.22 3.14
CA ALA A 8 -8.08 -9.08 2.59
C ALA A 8 -8.08 -8.30 1.27
N LEU A 9 -9.08 -8.50 0.42
CA LEU A 9 -9.21 -7.79 -0.85
C LEU A 9 -9.50 -6.30 -0.64
N GLY A 10 -10.39 -5.95 0.30
CA GLY A 10 -10.64 -4.55 0.67
C GLY A 10 -9.42 -3.88 1.30
N ALA A 11 -8.63 -4.62 2.08
CA ALA A 11 -7.37 -4.13 2.63
C ALA A 11 -6.35 -3.83 1.52
N ALA A 12 -6.15 -4.76 0.58
CA ALA A 12 -5.27 -4.55 -0.57
C ALA A 12 -5.74 -3.38 -1.44
N GLY A 13 -7.05 -3.24 -1.67
CA GLY A 13 -7.65 -2.13 -2.41
C GLY A 13 -7.39 -0.76 -1.77
N GLY A 14 -7.53 -0.65 -0.44
CA GLY A 14 -7.24 0.59 0.29
C GLY A 14 -5.79 1.05 0.14
N THR A 15 -4.84 0.13 0.29
CA THR A 15 -3.40 0.41 0.12
C THR A 15 -3.08 0.83 -1.31
N ALA A 16 -3.52 0.05 -2.30
CA ALA A 16 -3.24 0.31 -3.70
C ALA A 16 -3.84 1.65 -4.17
N LEU A 17 -4.98 2.05 -3.63
CA LEU A 17 -5.61 3.33 -3.96
C LEU A 17 -4.81 4.52 -3.43
N VAL A 18 -4.30 4.44 -2.19
CA VAL A 18 -3.46 5.49 -1.58
C VAL A 18 -2.10 5.58 -2.26
N GLU A 19 -1.50 4.44 -2.63
CA GLU A 19 -0.28 4.42 -3.43
C GLU A 19 -0.50 5.04 -4.81
N ALA A 20 -1.58 4.65 -5.50
CA ALA A 20 -1.92 5.18 -6.82
C ALA A 20 -2.15 6.69 -6.78
N ALA A 21 -2.70 7.24 -5.69
CA ALA A 21 -2.95 8.68 -5.52
C ALA A 21 -1.70 9.56 -5.67
N ALA A 22 -0.52 9.02 -5.34
CA ALA A 22 0.76 9.71 -5.49
C ALA A 22 1.37 9.61 -6.90
N THR A 23 0.70 8.94 -7.83
CA THR A 23 1.25 8.63 -9.15
C THR A 23 0.31 9.04 -10.29
N ASP A 24 0.79 8.87 -11.52
CA ASP A 24 0.03 9.20 -12.73
C ASP A 24 -1.10 8.21 -13.05
N ILE A 25 -1.08 6.97 -12.50
CA ILE A 25 -2.17 6.00 -12.71
C ILE A 25 -3.43 6.35 -11.90
N TRP A 26 -3.35 7.34 -11.01
CA TRP A 26 -4.47 7.78 -10.18
C TRP A 26 -5.78 7.98 -10.96
N ASN A 27 -5.73 8.60 -12.15
CA ASN A 27 -6.95 8.87 -12.91
C ASN A 27 -7.67 7.58 -13.31
N THR A 28 -6.92 6.56 -13.70
CA THR A 28 -7.47 5.23 -14.00
C THR A 28 -8.01 4.57 -12.74
N ALA A 29 -7.25 4.61 -11.64
CA ALA A 29 -7.68 4.02 -10.36
C ALA A 29 -8.99 4.66 -9.86
N LYS A 30 -9.07 6.00 -9.89
CA LYS A 30 -10.22 6.79 -9.47
C LYS A 30 -11.47 6.42 -10.26
N ASP A 31 -11.36 6.40 -11.60
CA ASP A 31 -12.47 6.09 -12.49
C ASP A 31 -13.00 4.67 -12.24
N ARG A 32 -12.11 3.68 -12.12
CA ARG A 32 -12.48 2.28 -11.85
C ARG A 32 -13.17 2.14 -10.49
N VAL A 33 -12.60 2.74 -9.43
CA VAL A 33 -13.19 2.70 -8.09
C VAL A 33 -14.54 3.40 -8.07
N ALA A 34 -14.68 4.57 -8.68
CA ALA A 34 -15.97 5.27 -8.70
C ALA A 34 -17.07 4.44 -9.40
N ARG A 35 -16.72 3.72 -10.48
CA ARG A 35 -17.64 2.78 -11.15
C ARG A 35 -17.97 1.53 -10.32
N LEU A 36 -17.08 1.06 -9.45
CA LEU A 36 -17.36 -0.08 -8.57
C LEU A 36 -18.50 0.22 -7.59
N PHE A 37 -18.54 1.43 -7.05
CA PHE A 37 -19.54 1.84 -6.07
C PHE A 37 -20.80 2.45 -6.70
N GLY A 38 -20.70 3.04 -7.89
CA GLY A 38 -21.79 3.77 -8.52
C GLY A 38 -22.47 2.99 -9.63
N ARG A 39 -23.76 2.66 -9.45
CA ARG A 39 -24.64 2.23 -10.55
C ARG A 39 -25.25 3.42 -11.30
N ASP A 40 -25.36 4.57 -10.63
CA ASP A 40 -25.88 5.82 -11.18
C ASP A 40 -24.81 6.90 -11.25
N THR A 41 -24.91 7.78 -12.26
CA THR A 41 -23.94 8.85 -12.52
C THR A 41 -23.72 9.79 -11.34
N LYS A 42 -24.77 10.10 -10.57
CA LYS A 42 -24.65 10.95 -9.37
C LYS A 42 -23.78 10.32 -8.28
N GLN A 43 -23.91 9.01 -8.05
CA GLN A 43 -23.16 8.30 -7.02
C GLN A 43 -21.67 8.24 -7.41
N VAL A 44 -21.41 7.95 -8.69
CA VAL A 44 -20.06 8.01 -9.28
C VAL A 44 -19.43 9.38 -9.03
N THR A 45 -20.09 10.47 -9.39
CA THR A 45 -19.54 11.83 -9.23
C THR A 45 -19.25 12.19 -7.77
N VAL A 46 -20.11 11.81 -6.83
CA VAL A 46 -19.88 12.05 -5.39
C VAL A 46 -18.64 11.30 -4.91
N LEU A 47 -18.43 10.08 -5.39
CA LEU A 47 -17.26 9.30 -5.03
C LEU A 47 -15.98 9.80 -5.68
N GLU A 48 -16.03 10.22 -6.95
CA GLU A 48 -14.91 10.86 -7.62
C GLU A 48 -14.44 12.11 -6.86
N ALA A 49 -15.38 12.95 -6.40
CA ALA A 49 -15.06 14.13 -5.60
C ALA A 49 -14.35 13.75 -4.29
N ARG A 50 -14.80 12.68 -3.62
CA ARG A 50 -14.18 12.19 -2.38
C ARG A 50 -12.79 11.59 -2.60
N LEU A 51 -12.61 10.87 -3.70
CA LEU A 51 -11.32 10.34 -4.13
C LEU A 51 -10.36 11.51 -4.40
N GLU A 52 -10.82 12.53 -5.13
CA GLU A 52 -10.01 13.71 -5.45
C GLU A 52 -9.61 14.49 -4.20
N ASP A 53 -10.53 14.64 -3.24
CA ASP A 53 -10.24 15.23 -1.93
C ASP A 53 -9.15 14.42 -1.18
N THR A 54 -9.22 13.09 -1.21
CA THR A 54 -8.17 12.23 -0.64
C THR A 54 -6.81 12.51 -1.29
N ARG A 55 -6.75 12.56 -2.62
CA ARG A 55 -5.51 12.90 -3.33
C ARG A 55 -5.01 14.28 -2.96
N ALA A 56 -5.89 15.28 -2.91
CA ALA A 56 -5.52 16.64 -2.57
C ALA A 56 -4.89 16.72 -1.16
N GLN A 57 -5.48 16.02 -0.18
CA GLN A 57 -4.91 15.91 1.16
C GLN A 57 -3.53 15.24 1.16
N LEU A 58 -3.37 14.12 0.43
CA LEU A 58 -2.09 13.40 0.35
C LEU A 58 -0.99 14.19 -0.36
N VAL A 59 -1.34 14.96 -1.40
CA VAL A 59 -0.39 15.79 -2.15
C VAL A 59 0.00 17.04 -1.37
N ALA A 60 -0.93 17.61 -0.59
CA ALA A 60 -0.67 18.81 0.21
C ALA A 60 0.02 18.53 1.55
N ALA A 61 0.05 17.26 2.00
CA ALA A 61 0.59 16.91 3.30
C ALA A 61 2.12 17.09 3.38
N PRO A 62 2.63 17.64 4.49
CA PRO A 62 4.07 17.72 4.72
C PRO A 62 4.64 16.33 5.02
N ALA A 63 5.93 16.12 4.72
CA ALA A 63 6.58 14.80 4.80
C ALA A 63 6.49 14.15 6.19
N ASP A 64 6.48 14.93 7.27
CA ASP A 64 6.35 14.45 8.66
C ASP A 64 4.94 13.95 9.01
N GLN A 65 3.92 14.36 8.25
CA GLN A 65 2.52 13.95 8.44
C GLN A 65 2.03 13.02 7.33
N LEU A 66 2.74 12.95 6.21
CA LEU A 66 2.35 12.20 5.03
C LEU A 66 2.09 10.73 5.34
N GLU A 67 2.97 10.08 6.12
CA GLU A 67 2.82 8.65 6.42
C GLU A 67 1.60 8.38 7.32
N GLN A 68 1.42 9.18 8.37
CA GLN A 68 0.24 9.07 9.23
C GLN A 68 -1.06 9.32 8.46
N LEU A 69 -1.04 10.28 7.52
CA LEU A 69 -2.18 10.55 6.66
C LEU A 69 -2.45 9.40 5.68
N ARG A 70 -1.40 8.80 5.11
CA ARG A 70 -1.52 7.61 4.24
C ARG A 70 -2.16 6.46 4.99
N GLU A 71 -1.67 6.12 6.18
CA GLU A 71 -2.25 5.06 7.02
C GLU A 71 -3.73 5.31 7.32
N ARG A 72 -4.08 6.55 7.68
CA ARG A 72 -5.47 6.94 7.94
C ARG A 72 -6.34 6.79 6.70
N GLN A 73 -5.89 7.28 5.55
CA GLN A 73 -6.66 7.19 4.30
C GLN A 73 -6.79 5.74 3.85
N THR A 74 -5.75 4.93 4.02
CA THR A 74 -5.79 3.48 3.75
C THR A 74 -6.89 2.83 4.56
N GLN A 75 -6.94 3.05 5.88
CA GLN A 75 -8.00 2.48 6.73
C GLN A 75 -9.40 2.92 6.30
N VAL A 76 -9.58 4.22 5.99
CA VAL A 76 -10.87 4.75 5.53
C VAL A 76 -11.34 4.07 4.25
N TRP A 77 -10.45 3.85 3.29
CA TRP A 77 -10.78 3.22 2.02
C TRP A 77 -10.91 1.70 2.13
N THR A 78 -10.13 1.06 2.99
CA THR A 78 -10.27 -0.36 3.32
C THR A 78 -11.67 -0.67 3.86
N THR A 79 -12.13 0.06 4.87
CA THR A 79 -13.48 -0.15 5.43
C THR A 79 -14.55 0.04 4.37
N ARG A 80 -14.46 1.10 3.55
CA ARG A 80 -15.43 1.36 2.48
C ARG A 80 -15.49 0.26 1.44
N LEU A 81 -14.34 -0.28 1.05
CA LEU A 81 -14.28 -1.37 0.09
C LEU A 81 -14.80 -2.68 0.70
N GLN A 82 -14.53 -2.93 1.98
CA GLN A 82 -15.09 -4.07 2.69
C GLN A 82 -16.61 -3.98 2.77
N ASP A 83 -17.15 -2.82 3.20
CA ASP A 83 -18.60 -2.56 3.23
C ASP A 83 -19.22 -2.80 1.84
N LEU A 84 -18.59 -2.30 0.76
CA LEU A 84 -19.04 -2.53 -0.61
C LEU A 84 -19.06 -4.01 -0.97
N LEU A 85 -18.01 -4.76 -0.62
CA LEU A 85 -17.90 -6.19 -0.96
C LEU A 85 -18.85 -7.06 -0.13
N GLU A 86 -19.20 -6.64 1.08
CA GLU A 86 -20.22 -7.27 1.91
C GLU A 86 -21.62 -7.05 1.33
N GLU A 87 -21.91 -5.85 0.85
CA GLU A 87 -23.18 -5.51 0.20
C GLU A 87 -23.30 -6.10 -1.23
N GLN A 88 -22.19 -6.10 -1.97
CA GLN A 88 -22.10 -6.47 -3.39
C GLN A 88 -20.88 -7.37 -3.63
N PRO A 89 -20.94 -8.66 -3.26
CA PRO A 89 -19.82 -9.58 -3.46
C PRO A 89 -19.45 -9.78 -4.94
N GLU A 90 -20.34 -9.47 -5.87
CA GLU A 90 -20.08 -9.45 -7.32
C GLU A 90 -19.04 -8.40 -7.74
N ALA A 91 -18.74 -7.41 -6.90
CA ALA A 91 -17.70 -6.40 -7.17
C ALA A 91 -16.28 -6.93 -6.90
N ALA A 92 -16.12 -8.05 -6.19
CA ALA A 92 -14.83 -8.65 -5.87
C ALA A 92 -13.93 -8.91 -7.10
N PRO A 93 -14.38 -9.58 -8.18
CA PRO A 93 -13.54 -9.80 -9.36
C PRO A 93 -13.10 -8.50 -10.02
N ALA A 94 -13.96 -7.48 -10.05
CA ALA A 94 -13.63 -6.19 -10.65
C ALA A 94 -12.60 -5.41 -9.82
N LEU A 95 -12.67 -5.50 -8.49
CA LEU A 95 -11.63 -4.96 -7.61
C LEU A 95 -10.30 -5.71 -7.74
N GLN A 96 -10.34 -7.04 -7.90
CA GLN A 96 -9.14 -7.83 -8.14
C GLN A 96 -8.48 -7.47 -9.48
N GLU A 97 -9.27 -7.31 -10.55
CA GLU A 97 -8.75 -6.88 -11.86
C GLU A 97 -8.07 -5.51 -11.79
N LEU A 98 -8.65 -4.57 -11.03
CA LEU A 98 -8.02 -3.27 -10.77
C LEU A 98 -6.68 -3.43 -10.05
N LEU A 99 -6.60 -4.27 -9.02
CA LEU A 99 -5.35 -4.51 -8.30
C LEU A 99 -4.28 -5.13 -9.21
N ASP A 100 -4.64 -6.09 -10.05
CA ASP A 100 -3.75 -6.67 -11.06
C ASP A 100 -3.30 -5.64 -12.10
N GLU A 101 -4.16 -4.70 -12.49
CA GLU A 101 -3.83 -3.57 -13.38
C GLU A 101 -2.82 -2.63 -12.72
N LEU A 102 -3.05 -2.24 -11.46
CA LEU A 102 -2.15 -1.39 -10.70
C LEU A 102 -0.79 -2.06 -10.48
N ALA A 103 -0.76 -3.34 -10.09
CA ALA A 103 0.47 -4.09 -9.85
C ALA A 103 1.37 -4.20 -11.10
N ARG A 104 0.78 -4.18 -12.30
CA ARG A 104 1.53 -4.20 -13.58
C ARG A 104 2.01 -2.83 -14.02
N HIS A 105 1.54 -1.76 -13.39
CA HIS A 105 1.89 -0.41 -13.81
C HIS A 105 3.28 -0.01 -13.28
N PRO A 106 4.19 0.52 -14.14
CA PRO A 106 5.57 0.81 -13.75
C PRO A 106 5.68 1.85 -12.61
N ALA A 107 4.70 2.75 -12.48
CA ALA A 107 4.68 3.73 -11.39
C ALA A 107 4.42 3.10 -10.00
N MET A 108 3.87 1.87 -9.94
CA MET A 108 3.62 1.13 -8.69
C MET A 108 4.78 0.18 -8.35
N ALA A 109 5.70 -0.08 -9.27
CA ALA A 109 6.84 -0.98 -9.05
C ALA A 109 7.86 -0.46 -8.01
N GLY A 110 7.81 0.84 -7.66
CA GLY A 110 8.63 1.46 -6.62
C GLY A 110 7.98 1.50 -5.23
N THR A 111 6.67 1.21 -5.12
CA THR A 111 5.90 1.24 -3.86
C THR A 111 5.39 -0.13 -3.43
N ALA A 112 5.53 -1.16 -4.27
CA ALA A 112 5.04 -2.50 -4.06
C ALA A 112 5.50 -3.11 -2.71
N THR A 113 4.74 -2.83 -1.65
CA THR A 113 4.76 -3.65 -0.44
C THR A 113 4.03 -4.93 -0.83
N ALA A 114 4.80 -5.97 -1.17
CA ALA A 114 4.27 -7.21 -1.73
C ALA A 114 3.16 -7.81 -0.86
N VAL A 115 1.92 -7.65 -1.32
CA VAL A 115 0.82 -8.53 -0.96
C VAL A 115 0.91 -9.75 -1.87
N GLY A 116 1.47 -10.83 -1.34
CA GLY A 116 1.47 -12.15 -1.99
C GLY A 116 2.86 -12.69 -2.30
N THR A 117 3.27 -13.71 -1.55
CA THR A 117 4.35 -14.69 -1.73
C THR A 117 5.15 -14.63 -3.06
N ARG A 118 5.97 -13.60 -3.26
CA ARG A 118 7.30 -13.68 -3.92
C ARG A 118 8.00 -12.32 -3.86
N SER A 119 9.03 -12.27 -3.04
CA SER A 119 10.23 -11.41 -3.10
C SER A 119 10.13 -10.10 -3.89
N VAL A 120 10.07 -8.97 -3.18
CA VAL A 120 10.36 -7.64 -3.75
C VAL A 120 11.87 -7.43 -3.71
N ALA A 121 12.50 -7.28 -4.87
CA ALA A 121 13.85 -6.77 -4.97
C ALA A 121 13.80 -5.24 -4.95
N VAL A 122 14.04 -4.63 -3.78
CA VAL A 122 14.29 -3.18 -3.69
C VAL A 122 15.77 -2.95 -3.93
N GLY A 123 16.11 -2.63 -5.18
CA GLY A 123 17.42 -2.09 -5.55
C GLY A 123 17.51 -0.61 -5.17
N GLY A 124 17.72 -0.34 -3.89
CA GLY A 124 17.93 1.01 -3.37
C GLY A 124 18.32 0.92 -1.90
N ASN A 125 19.50 1.42 -1.55
CA ASN A 125 20.06 1.35 -0.20
C ASN A 125 19.14 2.10 0.80
N VAL A 126 18.33 1.38 1.58
CA VAL A 126 17.52 1.97 2.66
C VAL A 126 18.20 1.63 3.99
N ASP A 127 18.76 2.64 4.64
CA ASP A 127 19.21 2.57 6.03
C ASP A 127 17.98 2.70 6.95
N ILE A 128 17.41 1.59 7.40
CA ILE A 128 16.29 1.58 8.35
C ILE A 128 16.88 1.55 9.77
N ARG A 129 17.06 2.73 10.38
CA ARG A 129 17.30 2.85 11.82
C ARG A 129 15.98 2.78 12.59
N ALA A 130 15.66 1.59 13.10
CA ALA A 130 14.55 1.40 14.04
C ALA A 130 14.89 2.05 15.40
N THR A 131 14.33 3.23 15.67
CA THR A 131 14.38 3.83 17.00
C THR A 131 13.06 3.54 17.72
N GLN A 132 13.14 2.61 18.67
CA GLN A 132 12.32 2.51 19.88
C GLN A 132 10.80 2.27 19.71
N GLY A 133 10.43 1.00 19.79
CA GLY A 133 9.38 0.54 20.72
C GLY A 133 7.92 0.79 20.35
N SER A 134 7.38 -0.03 19.45
CA SER A 134 6.02 -0.62 19.53
C SER A 134 5.76 -1.48 18.29
N ALA A 135 6.03 -2.78 18.36
CA ALA A 135 5.54 -3.74 17.39
C ALA A 135 4.47 -4.60 18.07
N ALA A 136 3.20 -4.23 17.86
CA ALA A 136 2.08 -5.13 18.11
C ALA A 136 2.11 -6.25 17.06
N ALA A 137 2.07 -7.47 17.57
CA ALA A 137 2.34 -8.70 16.84
C ALA A 137 1.31 -8.97 15.72
N LEU A 138 1.80 -9.13 14.49
CA LEU A 138 1.25 -10.07 13.52
C LEU A 138 2.43 -10.85 12.92
N THR A 139 2.33 -12.16 12.99
CA THR A 139 3.33 -13.18 12.65
C THR A 139 4.04 -12.88 11.32
N MET A 140 5.26 -12.34 11.40
CA MET A 140 6.15 -12.19 10.24
C MET A 140 7.01 -13.45 10.14
N GLY A 141 6.84 -14.19 9.04
CA GLY A 141 7.63 -15.38 8.72
C GLY A 141 9.12 -15.07 8.65
N ASN A 142 9.91 -15.99 9.20
CA ASN A 142 11.37 -16.07 9.26
C ASN A 142 12.17 -14.99 8.49
N VAL A 143 12.65 -13.97 9.21
CA VAL A 143 13.71 -13.07 8.75
C VAL A 143 15.06 -13.65 9.12
N THR A 144 15.75 -14.25 8.15
CA THR A 144 17.16 -14.62 8.30
C THR A 144 17.98 -13.33 8.20
N LEU A 145 18.41 -12.78 9.34
CA LEU A 145 19.34 -11.65 9.35
C LEU A 145 20.71 -12.15 8.91
N GLY A 146 21.10 -11.82 7.67
CA GLY A 146 22.44 -12.10 7.17
C GLY A 146 23.47 -11.39 8.04
N VAL A 147 24.35 -12.17 8.67
CA VAL A 147 25.54 -11.65 9.37
C VAL A 147 26.44 -10.96 8.35
N PRO A 148 26.91 -9.71 8.56
CA PRO A 148 27.86 -9.09 7.67
C PRO A 148 29.20 -9.86 7.72
N PRO A 149 29.90 -10.06 6.58
CA PRO A 149 31.22 -10.67 6.60
C PRO A 149 32.20 -9.73 7.33
N ALA A 150 32.89 -10.27 8.34
CA ALA A 150 33.99 -9.57 9.01
C ALA A 150 35.16 -9.40 8.03
N ASP A 151 35.55 -8.16 7.76
CA ASP A 151 36.75 -7.83 7.00
C ASP A 151 38.01 -8.16 7.83
N PRO A 152 38.94 -9.01 7.34
CA PRO A 152 40.16 -9.32 8.05
C PRO A 152 41.30 -8.36 7.66
N SER A 153 41.30 -7.16 8.23
CA SER A 153 42.41 -6.22 8.08
C SER A 153 43.19 -6.04 9.39
N LYS A 154 44.21 -6.90 9.59
CA LYS A 154 45.47 -6.48 10.26
C LYS A 154 46.31 -5.77 9.18
N PRO A 155 47.16 -4.75 9.46
CA PRO A 155 48.12 -4.72 10.58
C PRO A 155 48.43 -3.33 11.19
N GLY A 156 49.11 -3.29 12.35
CA GLY A 156 49.69 -2.04 12.87
C GLY A 156 50.40 -2.22 14.20
N ARG A 157 51.71 -2.00 14.19
CA ARG A 157 52.67 -2.06 15.31
C ARG A 157 52.79 -0.68 15.98
N GLN A 158 53.22 -0.69 17.25
CA GLN A 158 53.73 0.40 18.14
C GLN A 158 52.68 0.91 19.13
N GLY A 159 52.90 1.03 20.44
CA GLY A 159 54.07 0.83 21.31
C GLY A 159 53.83 1.65 22.59
N ASP A 160 54.08 1.05 23.75
CA ASP A 160 54.72 1.63 24.96
C ASP A 160 55.14 0.46 25.86
#